data_AF-A0A914Q9M5-F1
#
_entry.id   AF-A0A914Q9M5-F1
#
_cell.length_a   1.000
_cell.length_b   1.000
_cell.length_c   1.000
_cell.angle_alpha   90.00
_cell.angle_beta   90.00
_cell.angle_gamma   90.00
#
_symmetry.space_group_name_H-M   'P 1'
#
loop_
_entity.id
_entity.type
_entity.pdbx_description
1 polymer ?
#
loop_
_entity_poly.entity_id
_entity_poly.type
_entity_poly.pdbx_seq_one_letter_code
_entity_poly.pdbx_strand_id
1 'polypeptide(L)'
;MSSFLLIKSIILILYIKFVYSKCPPDTTFILESKCNKAVQLAKKFAEASVICKGTNNGQLTSIPNEYVNTYLNGVANEFFTPYAVTQFWIGANDLKIPNQWAWEDGLK
;
A
#
# COMPACT_ATOMS: atom_id res chain seq x y z
N MET A 1 -4.55 -2.44 -39.38
CA MET A 1 -4.35 -1.63 -38.15
C MET A 1 -5.29 -2.01 -36.99
N SER A 2 -6.56 -2.39 -37.23
CA SER A 2 -7.53 -2.72 -36.16
C SER A 2 -7.17 -3.95 -35.29
N SER A 3 -6.70 -5.05 -35.90
CA SER A 3 -6.44 -6.30 -35.17
C SER A 3 -5.26 -6.24 -34.17
N PHE A 4 -4.23 -5.44 -34.47
CA PHE A 4 -3.10 -5.24 -33.55
C PHE A 4 -3.47 -4.44 -32.29
N LEU A 5 -4.43 -3.52 -32.41
CA LEU A 5 -4.95 -2.75 -31.28
C LEU A 5 -5.78 -3.65 -30.35
N LEU A 6 -6.62 -4.53 -30.93
CA LEU A 6 -7.41 -5.51 -30.18
C LEU A 6 -6.54 -6.50 -29.40
N ILE A 7 -5.47 -7.02 -30.01
CA ILE A 7 -4.55 -7.96 -29.34
C ILE A 7 -3.82 -7.28 -28.17
N LYS A 8 -3.35 -6.04 -28.35
CA LYS A 8 -2.72 -5.26 -27.26
C LYS A 8 -3.68 -5.01 -26.10
N SER A 9 -4.94 -4.69 -26.39
CA SER A 9 -5.98 -4.50 -25.37
C SER A 9 -6.29 -5.79 -24.62
N ILE A 10 -6.37 -6.94 -25.31
CA ILE A 10 -6.58 -8.25 -24.67
C ILE A 10 -5.40 -8.61 -23.76
N ILE A 11 -4.16 -8.43 -24.23
CA ILE A 11 -2.95 -8.68 -23.42
C ILE A 11 -2.93 -7.78 -22.18
N LEU A 12 -3.28 -6.50 -22.31
CA LEU A 12 -3.39 -5.57 -21.19
C LEU A 12 -4.46 -6.00 -20.19
N ILE A 13 -5.65 -6.40 -20.66
CA ILE A 13 -6.75 -6.88 -19.81
C ILE A 13 -6.36 -8.17 -19.08
N LEU A 14 -5.70 -9.12 -19.76
CA LEU A 14 -5.21 -10.35 -19.16
C LEU A 14 -4.11 -10.09 -18.13
N TYR A 15 -3.20 -9.16 -18.41
CA TYR A 15 -2.16 -8.74 -17.48
C TYR A 15 -2.75 -8.10 -16.21
N ILE A 16 -3.73 -7.20 -16.37
CA ILE A 16 -4.43 -6.59 -15.24
C ILE A 16 -5.14 -7.66 -14.40
N LYS A 17 -5.91 -8.57 -15.03
CA LYS A 17 -6.56 -9.68 -14.32
C LYS A 17 -5.57 -10.58 -13.58
N PHE A 18 -4.39 -10.83 -14.17
CA PHE A 18 -3.34 -11.62 -13.56
C PHE A 18 -2.69 -10.91 -12.36
N VAL A 19 -2.46 -9.60 -12.44
CA VAL A 19 -1.92 -8.82 -11.31
C VAL A 19 -2.94 -8.77 -10.16
N TYR A 20 -4.21 -8.51 -10.46
CA TYR A 20 -5.26 -8.49 -9.44
C TYR A 20 -5.51 -9.86 -8.80
N SER A 21 -5.32 -10.98 -9.51
CA SER A 21 -5.47 -12.33 -8.94
C SER A 21 -4.37 -12.73 -7.96
N LYS A 22 -3.28 -11.94 -7.86
CA LYS A 22 -2.19 -12.17 -6.89
C LYS A 22 -2.42 -11.46 -5.55
N CYS A 23 -3.35 -10.53 -5.49
CA CYS A 23 -3.64 -9.77 -4.28
C CYS A 23 -4.89 -10.27 -3.58
N PRO A 24 -4.94 -10.21 -2.24
CA PRO A 24 -6.16 -10.50 -1.48
C PRO A 24 -7.35 -9.64 -1.94
N PRO A 25 -8.60 -10.13 -1.90
CA PRO A 25 -9.78 -9.39 -2.35
C PRO A 25 -10.02 -8.05 -1.63
N ASP A 26 -9.49 -7.90 -0.42
CA ASP A 26 -9.60 -6.69 0.40
C ASP A 26 -8.49 -5.65 0.14
N THR A 27 -7.70 -5.85 -0.92
CA THR A 27 -6.69 -4.90 -1.38
C THR A 27 -7.35 -3.62 -1.88
N THR A 28 -6.89 -2.48 -1.39
CA THR A 28 -7.35 -1.16 -1.82
C THR A 28 -6.69 -0.75 -3.14
N PHE A 29 -5.37 -0.92 -3.25
CA PHE A 29 -4.62 -0.57 -4.45
C PHE A 29 -3.33 -1.39 -4.55
N ILE A 30 -2.76 -1.43 -5.76
CA ILE A 30 -1.50 -2.14 -6.04
C ILE A 30 -0.46 -1.10 -6.45
N LEU A 31 0.69 -1.14 -5.79
CA LEU A 31 1.81 -0.22 -6.04
C LEU A 31 3.12 -1.01 -6.00
N GLU A 32 3.93 -0.88 -7.06
CA GLU A 32 5.22 -1.58 -7.19
C GLU A 32 5.14 -3.10 -6.89
N SER A 33 4.09 -3.77 -7.37
CA SER A 33 3.82 -5.19 -7.11
C SER A 33 3.50 -5.56 -5.64
N LYS A 34 3.31 -4.56 -4.76
CA LYS A 34 2.79 -4.75 -3.41
C LYS A 34 1.27 -4.56 -3.40
N CYS A 35 0.56 -5.42 -2.65
CA CYS A 35 -0.86 -5.29 -2.36
C CYS A 35 -1.02 -4.41 -1.12
N ASN A 36 -1.71 -3.26 -1.25
CA ASN A 36 -1.87 -2.31 -0.15
C ASN A 36 -3.33 -2.19 0.26
N LYS A 37 -3.56 -2.04 1.56
CA LYS A 37 -4.89 -1.80 2.13
C LYS A 37 -4.88 -0.54 2.96
N ALA A 38 -5.75 0.42 2.63
CA ALA A 38 -6.00 1.58 3.47
C ALA A 38 -6.92 1.17 4.63
N VAL A 39 -6.51 1.45 5.86
CA VAL A 39 -7.26 1.07 7.07
C VAL A 39 -7.71 2.33 7.80
N GLN A 40 -9.01 2.53 7.90
CA GLN A 40 -9.63 3.69 8.56
C GLN A 40 -10.01 3.38 10.01
N LEU A 41 -9.00 3.11 10.86
CA LEU A 41 -9.19 2.86 12.28
C LEU A 41 -8.26 3.76 13.10
N ALA A 42 -8.83 4.60 13.97
CA ALA A 42 -8.07 5.42 14.90
C ALA A 42 -7.40 4.52 15.96
N LYS A 43 -6.08 4.41 15.87
CA LYS A 43 -5.27 3.49 16.67
C LYS A 43 -3.93 4.11 17.05
N LYS A 44 -3.31 3.60 18.11
CA LYS A 44 -1.90 3.90 18.39
C LYS A 44 -1.02 3.10 17.41
N PHE A 45 0.21 3.56 17.17
CA PHE A 45 1.15 2.90 16.26
C PHE A 45 1.26 1.38 16.50
N ALA A 46 1.47 0.96 17.76
CA ALA A 46 1.62 -0.45 18.10
C ALA A 46 0.38 -1.29 17.72
N GLU A 47 -0.81 -0.74 17.91
CA GLU A 47 -2.07 -1.42 17.54
C GLU A 47 -2.24 -1.46 16.01
N ALA A 48 -1.90 -0.38 15.31
CA ALA A 48 -1.93 -0.32 13.86
C ALA A 48 -0.98 -1.34 13.22
N SER A 49 0.23 -1.49 13.76
CA SER A 49 1.20 -2.52 13.36
C SER A 49 0.63 -3.93 13.54
N VAL A 50 -0.01 -4.22 14.68
CA VAL A 50 -0.67 -5.51 14.94
C VAL A 50 -1.82 -5.76 13.95
N ILE A 51 -2.64 -4.76 13.66
CA ILE A 51 -3.74 -4.88 12.68
C ILE A 51 -3.22 -5.22 11.29
N CYS A 52 -2.18 -4.53 10.81
CA CYS A 52 -1.58 -4.81 9.51
C CYS A 52 -0.95 -6.21 9.46
N LYS A 53 -0.24 -6.62 10.53
CA LYS A 53 0.28 -8.00 10.67
C LYS A 53 -0.81 -9.07 10.64
N GLY A 54 -1.95 -8.79 11.26
CA GLY A 54 -3.13 -9.67 11.21
C GLY A 54 -3.84 -9.69 9.85
N THR A 55 -3.51 -8.78 8.92
CA THR A 55 -4.16 -8.69 7.61
C THR A 55 -3.28 -9.35 6.55
N ASN A 56 -3.55 -10.62 6.25
CA ASN A 56 -2.81 -11.39 5.22
C ASN A 56 -1.28 -11.37 5.42
N ASN A 57 -0.80 -11.38 6.67
CA ASN A 57 0.61 -11.22 7.04
C ASN A 57 1.27 -9.93 6.51
N GLY A 58 0.47 -8.88 6.29
CA GLY A 58 0.94 -7.56 5.86
C GLY A 58 1.71 -6.83 6.95
N GLN A 59 2.22 -5.65 6.62
CA GLN A 59 2.93 -4.75 7.54
C GLN A 59 2.51 -3.31 7.23
N LEU A 60 2.73 -2.39 8.17
CA LEU A 60 2.55 -0.97 7.87
C LEU A 60 3.49 -0.57 6.72
N THR A 61 2.97 0.22 5.79
CA THR A 61 3.64 0.44 4.50
C THR A 61 4.98 1.18 4.65
N SER A 62 5.94 0.80 3.82
CA SER A 62 7.26 1.42 3.68
C SER A 62 7.26 2.47 2.56
N ILE A 63 8.06 3.52 2.68
CA ILE A 63 8.23 4.52 1.61
C ILE A 63 9.68 4.46 1.08
N PRO A 64 9.97 3.63 0.05
CA PRO A 64 11.33 3.43 -0.48
C PRO A 64 11.88 4.62 -1.26
N ASN A 65 11.00 5.44 -1.85
CA ASN A 65 11.38 6.46 -2.80
C ASN A 65 10.31 7.55 -2.89
N GLU A 66 10.65 8.65 -3.57
CA GLU A 66 9.76 9.81 -3.75
C GLU A 66 8.50 9.49 -4.57
N TYR A 67 8.59 8.56 -5.52
CA TYR A 67 7.45 8.13 -6.32
C TYR A 67 6.39 7.47 -5.44
N VAL A 68 6.78 6.52 -4.59
CA VAL A 68 5.87 5.88 -3.62
C VAL A 68 5.34 6.91 -2.63
N ASN A 69 6.18 7.83 -2.14
CA ASN A 69 5.73 8.90 -1.24
C ASN A 69 4.60 9.75 -1.88
N THR A 70 4.81 10.16 -3.12
CA THR A 70 3.84 10.99 -3.86
C THR A 70 2.54 10.23 -4.10
N TYR A 71 2.64 8.97 -4.52
CA TYR A 71 1.48 8.13 -4.76
C TYR A 71 0.66 7.92 -3.48
N LEU A 72 1.32 7.58 -2.36
CA LEU A 72 0.65 7.35 -1.09
C LEU A 72 -0.01 8.62 -0.53
N ASN A 73 0.53 9.81 -0.78
CA ASN A 73 -0.15 11.06 -0.45
C ASN A 73 -1.44 11.23 -1.27
N GLY A 74 -1.44 10.86 -2.56
CA GLY A 74 -2.64 10.84 -3.39
C GLY A 74 -3.71 9.90 -2.85
N VAL A 75 -3.31 8.67 -2.51
CA VAL A 75 -4.20 7.68 -1.86
C VAL A 75 -4.73 8.23 -0.53
N ALA A 76 -3.88 8.81 0.31
CA ALA A 76 -4.31 9.36 1.59
C ALA A 76 -5.36 10.46 1.39
N ASN A 77 -5.17 11.34 0.41
CA ASN A 77 -6.14 12.37 0.10
C ASN A 77 -7.49 11.78 -0.37
N GLU A 78 -7.47 10.72 -1.18
CA GLU A 78 -8.69 10.06 -1.66
C GLU A 78 -9.43 9.32 -0.55
N PHE A 79 -8.71 8.54 0.27
CA PHE A 79 -9.30 7.62 1.23
C PHE A 79 -9.54 8.24 2.61
N PHE A 80 -8.77 9.25 3.04
CA PHE A 80 -8.84 9.76 4.42
C PHE A 80 -9.46 11.16 4.54
N THR A 81 -9.31 12.02 3.53
CA THR A 81 -9.91 13.37 3.52
C THR A 81 -11.42 13.39 3.73
N PRO A 82 -12.23 12.47 3.13
CA PRO A 82 -13.67 12.45 3.35
C PRO A 82 -14.07 12.25 4.83
N TYR A 83 -13.14 11.76 5.65
CA TYR A 83 -13.33 11.50 7.09
C TYR A 83 -12.59 12.51 7.97
N ALA A 84 -12.11 13.62 7.40
CA ALA A 84 -11.29 14.64 8.09
C ALA A 84 -10.04 14.09 8.78
N VAL A 85 -9.50 12.97 8.28
CA VAL A 85 -8.25 12.37 8.77
C VAL A 85 -7.08 12.92 7.97
N THR A 86 -6.16 13.61 8.64
CA THR A 86 -4.99 14.26 8.02
C THR A 86 -3.66 13.56 8.33
N GLN A 87 -3.70 12.55 9.20
CA GLN A 87 -2.53 11.78 9.63
C GLN A 87 -2.86 10.29 9.66
N PHE A 88 -1.90 9.47 9.25
CA PHE A 88 -2.04 8.02 9.20
C PHE A 88 -0.70 7.37 9.54
N TRP A 89 -0.76 6.11 10.01
CA TRP A 89 0.44 5.36 10.35
C TRP A 89 1.09 4.74 9.12
N ILE A 90 2.42 4.80 9.09
CA ILE A 90 3.30 4.08 8.16
C ILE A 90 4.34 3.29 8.97
N GLY A 91 5.13 2.43 8.31
CA GLY A 91 5.96 1.43 9.00
C GLY A 91 7.29 1.93 9.59
N ALA A 92 7.63 3.21 9.49
CA ALA A 92 8.87 3.71 10.07
C ALA A 92 8.75 3.84 11.59
N ASN A 93 9.73 3.32 12.33
CA ASN A 93 9.82 3.45 13.79
C ASN A 93 11.26 3.24 14.30
N ASP A 94 11.54 3.63 15.53
CA ASP A 94 12.83 3.42 16.22
C ASP A 94 12.72 2.48 17.43
N LEU A 95 11.68 1.63 17.47
CA LEU A 95 11.39 0.77 18.62
C LEU A 95 12.48 -0.28 18.87
N LYS A 96 13.21 -0.68 17.82
CA LYS A 96 14.30 -1.65 17.93
C LYS A 96 15.56 -1.04 18.54
N ILE A 97 15.93 0.16 18.08
CA ILE A 97 17.11 0.89 18.53
C ILE A 97 16.71 2.37 18.59
N PRO A 98 16.65 2.99 19.79
CA PRO A 98 16.26 4.39 19.92
C PRO A 98 17.09 5.32 19.03
N ASN A 99 16.43 6.30 18.40
CA ASN A 99 17.01 7.23 17.43
C ASN A 99 17.50 6.61 16.11
N GLN A 100 17.26 5.31 15.86
CA GLN A 100 17.54 4.67 14.58
C GLN A 100 16.23 4.24 13.92
N TRP A 101 15.68 5.13 13.11
CA TRP A 101 14.46 4.86 12.35
C TRP A 101 14.71 3.80 11.29
N ALA A 102 13.86 2.77 11.28
CA ALA A 102 13.85 1.71 10.29
C ALA A 102 12.42 1.33 9.93
N TRP A 103 12.24 0.77 8.74
CA TRP A 103 10.96 0.23 8.32
C TRP A 103 10.70 -1.13 8.99
N GLU A 104 9.45 -1.40 9.39
CA GLU A 104 9.06 -2.70 9.97
C GLU A 104 9.27 -3.89 9.02
N ASP A 105 9.26 -3.65 7.71
CA ASP A 105 9.51 -4.65 6.67
C ASP A 105 11.01 -4.93 6.43
N GLY A 106 11.89 -4.21 7.13
CA GLY A 106 13.33 -4.34 7.01
C GLY A 106 13.90 -3.69 5.75
N LEU A 107 13.09 -2.96 4.99
CA LEU A 107 13.59 -2.09 3.93
C LEU A 107 14.61 -1.10 4.53
N LYS A 108 15.70 -0.86 3.81
CA LYS A 108 16.72 0.13 4.16
C LYS A 108 16.64 1.32 3.22
#